data_AF-A0A2E9D7T5-F1
#
_entry.id   AF-A0A2E9D7T5-F1
#
_cell.length_a   1.000
_cell.length_b   1.000
_cell.length_c   1.000
_cell.angle_alpha   90.00
_cell.angle_beta   90.00
_cell.angle_gamma   90.00
#
_symmetry.space_group_name_H-M   'P 1'
#
loop_
_entity.id
_entity.type
_entity.pdbx_description
1 polymer ?
#
loop_
_entity_poly.entity_id
_entity_poly.type
_entity_poly.pdbx_seq_one_letter_code
_entity_poly.pdbx_strand_id
1 'polypeptide(L)' 'MYYIGGLGLSTISAVVFGSVNYDLIATAQKFPLDGESLIGQSFYTSAGGKGGNQAVALSRLGIDTFMVCRIGDDYYG' A
#
# COMPACT_ATOMS: atom_id res chain seq x y z
N MET A 1 10.47 -46.33 14.37
CA MET A 1 10.87 -45.94 13.01
C MET A 1 10.52 -44.48 12.83
N TYR A 2 11.53 -43.63 12.67
CA TYR A 2 11.38 -42.19 12.47
C TYR A 2 11.11 -41.93 10.98
N TYR A 3 10.11 -41.10 10.67
CA TYR A 3 10.10 -40.35 9.42
C TYR A 3 10.14 -38.86 9.75
N ILE A 4 10.96 -38.16 8.98
CA ILE A 4 11.74 -36.99 9.34
C ILE A 4 10.98 -35.75 8.87
N GLY A 5 10.85 -34.74 9.73
CA GLY A 5 10.37 -33.42 9.32
C GLY A 5 11.31 -32.81 8.28
N GLY A 6 10.75 -32.24 7.21
CA GLY A 6 11.52 -31.48 6.22
C GLY A 6 11.24 -31.86 4.77
N LEU A 7 10.05 -31.56 4.28
CA LEU A 7 9.91 -31.19 2.88
C LEU A 7 10.06 -29.67 2.84
N GLY A 8 11.24 -29.22 2.41
CA GLY A 8 11.58 -27.81 2.24
C GLY A 8 10.70 -27.17 1.17
N LEU A 9 9.52 -26.69 1.58
CA LEU A 9 8.86 -25.63 0.85
C LEU A 9 9.76 -24.42 1.02
N SER A 10 10.50 -24.05 -0.01
CA SER A 10 11.09 -22.71 -0.06
C SER A 10 9.94 -21.75 0.22
N THR A 11 9.99 -21.04 1.34
CA THR A 11 9.05 -19.97 1.64
C THR A 11 9.18 -18.98 0.49
N ILE A 12 8.18 -18.97 -0.40
CA ILE A 12 8.15 -18.05 -1.52
C ILE A 12 8.25 -16.66 -0.91
N SER A 13 9.28 -15.93 -1.32
CA SER A 13 9.54 -14.58 -0.86
C SER A 13 9.47 -13.64 -2.05
N ALA A 14 8.90 -12.46 -1.86
CA ALA A 14 8.76 -11.45 -2.90
C ALA A 14 9.41 -10.14 -2.46
N VAL A 15 10.15 -9.50 -3.36
CA VAL A 15 10.63 -8.13 -3.18
C VAL A 15 9.92 -7.25 -4.19
N VAL A 16 9.20 -6.24 -3.70
CA VAL A 16 8.46 -5.27 -4.53
C VAL A 16 9.26 -3.97 -4.59
N PHE A 17 9.64 -3.56 -5.80
CA PHE A 17 10.19 -2.25 -6.06
C PHE A 17 9.10 -1.38 -6.65
N GLY A 18 8.78 -0.25 -6.01
CA GLY A 18 7.73 0.61 -6.55
C GLY A 18 7.34 1.77 -5.66
N SER A 19 6.24 2.42 -6.06
CA SER A 19 5.69 3.57 -5.34
C SER A 19 4.90 3.17 -4.11
N VAL A 20 5.06 3.98 -3.07
CA VAL A 20 4.17 4.11 -1.92
C VAL A 20 3.79 5.58 -1.84
N ASN A 21 2.52 5.86 -1.56
CA ASN A 21 2.06 7.22 -1.31
C ASN A 21 0.93 7.20 -0.29
N TYR A 22 0.63 8.36 0.28
CA TYR A 22 -0.65 8.60 0.92
C TYR A 22 -1.64 9.12 -0.12
N ASP A 23 -2.83 8.51 -0.16
CA ASP A 23 -3.97 9.01 -0.90
C ASP A 23 -4.69 10.03 -0.02
N LEU A 24 -4.79 11.28 -0.48
CA LEU A 24 -5.51 12.36 0.18
C LEU A 24 -6.93 12.42 -0.36
N ILE A 25 -7.91 12.03 0.46
CA ILE A 25 -9.27 11.81 0.00
C ILE A 25 -10.17 12.87 0.63
N ALA A 26 -10.65 13.77 -0.21
CA ALA A 26 -11.66 14.76 0.14
C ALA A 26 -13.00 14.39 -0.51
N THR A 27 -14.08 14.45 0.26
CA THR A 27 -15.44 14.26 -0.28
C THR A 27 -16.19 15.59 -0.31
N ALA A 28 -17.06 15.77 -1.29
CA ALA A 28 -17.92 16.93 -1.43
C ALA A 28 -19.24 16.51 -2.11
N GLN A 29 -20.28 17.34 -1.99
CA GLN A 29 -21.58 17.05 -2.62
C GLN A 29 -21.51 16.98 -4.15
N LYS A 30 -20.52 17.65 -4.76
CA LYS A 30 -20.28 17.68 -6.21
C LYS A 30 -18.80 17.92 -6.49
N PHE A 31 -18.37 17.66 -7.72
CA PHE A 31 -17.08 18.13 -8.21
C PHE A 31 -17.07 19.66 -8.35
N PRO A 32 -15.94 20.32 -8.04
CA PRO A 32 -15.80 21.75 -8.23
C PRO A 32 -15.82 22.12 -9.72
N LEU A 33 -16.36 23.30 -10.04
CA LEU A 33 -16.17 23.94 -11.33
C LEU A 33 -14.85 24.73 -11.35
N ASP A 34 -14.38 25.10 -12.53
CA ASP A 34 -13.17 25.90 -12.70
C ASP A 34 -13.25 27.22 -11.91
N GLY A 35 -12.28 27.43 -11.03
CA GLY A 35 -12.20 28.61 -10.15
C GLY A 35 -13.12 28.59 -8.92
N GLU A 36 -13.94 27.55 -8.74
CA GLU A 36 -14.84 27.44 -7.59
C GLU A 36 -14.10 26.96 -6.32
N SER A 37 -14.45 27.53 -5.17
CA SER A 37 -14.10 26.98 -3.85
C SER A 37 -15.32 26.36 -3.20
N LEU A 38 -15.22 25.11 -2.74
CA LEU A 38 -16.30 24.35 -2.12
C LEU A 38 -15.95 23.95 -0.68
N ILE A 39 -16.97 23.88 0.18
CA ILE A 39 -16.84 23.26 1.50
C ILE A 39 -16.89 21.73 1.34
N GLY A 40 -15.83 21.06 1.76
CA GLY A 40 -15.77 19.60 1.81
C GLY A 40 -16.68 19.01 2.89
N GLN A 41 -17.14 17.78 2.69
CA GLN A 41 -17.92 17.02 3.67
C GLN A 41 -17.03 16.23 4.61
N SER A 42 -15.93 15.67 4.10
CA SER A 42 -14.93 14.97 4.91
C SER A 42 -13.57 14.97 4.23
N PHE A 43 -12.54 14.76 5.05
CA PHE A 43 -11.16 14.57 4.60
C PHE A 43 -10.52 13.44 5.39
N TYR A 44 -9.87 12.51 4.70
CA TYR A 44 -9.13 11.43 5.33
C TYR A 44 -8.00 10.96 4.42
N THR A 45 -7.07 10.23 5.01
CA THR A 45 -5.88 9.71 4.34
C THR A 45 -5.91 8.20 4.32
N SER A 46 -5.46 7.60 3.22
CA SER A 46 -5.24 6.15 3.13
C SER A 46 -3.82 5.87 2.66
N ALA A 47 -3.23 4.76 3.09
CA ALA A 47 -2.03 4.24 2.44
C ALA A 47 -2.39 3.77 1.03
N GLY A 48 -1.49 4.02 0.07
CA GLY A 48 -1.67 3.72 -1.34
C GLY A 48 -0.36 3.46 -2.06
N GLY A 49 -0.42 3.61 -3.39
CA GLY A 49 0.70 3.39 -4.29
C GLY A 49 0.66 1.99 -4.89
N LYS A 50 0.94 1.89 -6.19
CA LYS A 50 0.82 0.60 -6.90
C LYS A 50 1.75 -0.45 -6.31
N GLY A 51 2.98 -0.06 -5.96
CA GLY A 51 3.95 -0.95 -5.31
C GLY A 51 3.49 -1.35 -3.90
N GLY A 52 3.11 -0.37 -3.08
CA GLY A 52 2.54 -0.62 -1.75
C GLY A 52 1.34 -1.56 -1.78
N ASN A 53 0.38 -1.32 -2.66
CA ASN A 53 -0.81 -2.16 -2.81
C ASN A 53 -0.49 -3.59 -3.24
N GLN A 54 0.49 -3.77 -4.15
CA GLN A 54 0.97 -5.10 -4.54
C GLN A 54 1.68 -5.82 -3.39
N ALA A 55 2.56 -5.13 -2.66
CA ALA A 55 3.26 -5.70 -1.50
C ALA A 55 2.28 -6.15 -0.41
N VAL A 56 1.26 -5.33 -0.12
CA VAL A 56 0.20 -5.69 0.83
C VAL A 56 -0.61 -6.90 0.34
N ALA A 57 -0.95 -6.97 -0.95
CA ALA A 57 -1.67 -8.10 -1.51
C ALA A 57 -0.88 -9.42 -1.38
N LEU A 58 0.42 -9.41 -1.69
CA LEU A 58 1.30 -10.57 -1.55
C LEU A 58 1.42 -11.02 -0.08
N SER A 59 1.64 -10.07 0.83
CA SER A 59 1.71 -10.35 2.26
C SER A 59 0.40 -10.97 2.79
N ARG A 60 -0.76 -10.47 2.35
CA ARG A 60 -2.08 -11.04 2.69
C ARG A 60 -2.29 -12.47 2.18
N LEU A 61 -1.57 -12.88 1.13
CA LEU A 61 -1.58 -14.25 0.62
C LEU A 61 -0.59 -15.19 1.36
N GLY A 62 0.12 -14.68 2.38
CA GLY A 62 1.07 -15.46 3.17
C GLY A 62 2.47 -15.55 2.56
N ILE A 63 2.79 -14.69 1.58
CA ILE A 63 4.12 -14.61 0.96
C ILE A 63 5.00 -13.69 1.82
N ASP A 64 6.22 -14.12 2.13
CA ASP A 64 7.19 -13.29 2.84
C ASP A 64 7.62 -12.12 1.93
N THR A 65 7.15 -10.91 2.23
CA THR A 65 7.16 -9.79 1.29
C THR A 65 7.97 -8.61 1.80
N PHE A 66 8.93 -8.15 1.01
CA PHE A 66 9.77 -6.99 1.27
C PHE A 66 9.43 -5.86 0.30
N MET A 67 9.31 -4.63 0.80
CA MET A 67 9.08 -3.44 -0.03
C MET A 67 10.35 -2.59 -0.11
N VAL A 68 10.74 -2.21 -1.31
CA VAL A 68 11.80 -1.22 -1.57
C VAL A 68 11.17 -0.02 -2.27
N CYS A 69 11.17 1.11 -1.57
CA CYS A 69 10.63 2.38 -2.07
C CYS A 69 11.44 3.56 -1.54
N ARG A 70 11.17 4.74 -2.09
CA ARG A 70 11.62 6.01 -1.52
C ARG A 70 10.39 6.76 -1.00
N ILE A 71 10.53 7.26 0.21
CA ILE A 71 9.59 8.15 0.87
C ILE A 71 10.26 9.54 1.01
N GLY A 72 9.47 10.59 1.17
CA GLY A 72 9.93 11.93 1.50
C GLY A 72 10.37 12.05 2.96
N ASP A 73 10.67 13.29 3.34
CA ASP A 73 10.97 13.70 4.71
C ASP A 73 9.88 14.68 5.19
N ASP A 74 8.63 14.25 5.06
CA ASP A 74 7.47 15.03 5.50
C ASP A 74 6.55 14.21 6.41
N TYR A 75 5.40 14.79 6.78
CA TYR A 75 4.43 14.15 7.69
C TYR A 75 3.91 12.81 7.16
N TYR A 76 3.86 12.65 5.83
CA TYR A 76 3.43 11.43 5.16
C TYR A 76 4.59 10.45 4.91
N GLY A 77 5.81 10.83 5.29
CA GLY A 77 7.06 10.25 4.79
C GLY A 77 7.29 10.76 3.39
#